data_AF-A0AAD8PJK0-F1
#
_entry.id   AF-A0AAD8PJK0-F1
#
_cell.length_a   1.000
_cell.length_b   1.000
_cell.length_c   1.000
_cell.angle_alpha   90.00
_cell.angle_beta   90.00
_cell.angle_gamma   90.00
#
_symmetry.space_group_name_H-M   'P 1'
#
loop_
_entity.id
_entity.type
_entity.pdbx_description
1 polymer ?
#
loop_
_entity_poly.entity_id
_entity_poly.type
_entity_poly.pdbx_seq_one_letter_code
_entity_poly.pdbx_strand_id
1 'polypeptide(L)'
;LIVVLSSIVALFAVATAGLFLVYAPLFAGHKYDFSGYVCSPFEASPSEARARGCEFDNFTMQWYPKERYERRETMELHDRFMAMGWPRSLDKAQQHIIEDLERAPMKIYITSKEHIWHCGYSLLQVHLWFTMGFDPPTTYGHTEHCVNTMLDLIERYPPPDLNEV
;
A
#
# COMPACT_ATOMS: atom_id res chain seq x y z
N LEU A 1 -16.41 49.14 35.51
CA LEU A 1 -15.20 48.90 34.69
C LEU A 1 -14.65 47.48 34.85
N ILE A 2 -14.39 47.02 36.08
CA ILE A 2 -13.81 45.67 36.37
C ILE A 2 -14.68 44.52 35.85
N VAL A 3 -16.00 44.59 36.04
CA VAL A 3 -16.96 43.55 35.58
C VAL A 3 -17.02 43.45 34.05
N VAL A 4 -16.86 44.57 33.34
CA VAL A 4 -16.90 44.59 31.88
C VAL A 4 -15.62 44.00 31.29
N LEU A 5 -14.47 44.29 31.91
CA LEU A 5 -13.20 43.67 31.53
C LEU A 5 -13.20 42.15 31.74
N SER A 6 -13.76 41.66 32.86
CA SER A 6 -13.79 40.22 33.15
C SER A 6 -14.67 39.45 32.17
N SER A 7 -15.81 40.03 31.75
CA SER A 7 -16.68 39.42 30.74
C SER A 7 -16.03 39.35 29.35
N ILE A 8 -15.27 40.38 28.95
CA ILE A 8 -14.55 40.39 27.67
C ILE A 8 -13.44 39.33 27.64
N VAL A 9 -12.66 39.21 28.73
CA VAL A 9 -11.60 38.20 28.84
C VAL A 9 -12.18 36.78 28.78
N ALA A 10 -13.31 36.54 29.47
CA ALA A 10 -13.98 35.24 29.42
C ALA A 10 -14.49 34.89 28.02
N LEU A 11 -15.10 35.84 27.31
CA LEU A 11 -15.57 35.63 25.93
C LEU A 11 -14.41 35.35 24.98
N PHE A 12 -13.29 36.06 25.12
CA PHE A 12 -12.10 35.84 24.30
C PHE A 12 -11.49 34.45 24.55
N ALA A 13 -11.41 34.01 25.81
CA ALA A 13 -10.92 32.69 26.18
C ALA A 13 -11.82 31.56 25.65
N VAL A 14 -13.14 31.73 25.68
CA VAL A 14 -14.09 30.77 25.11
C VAL A 14 -13.97 30.72 23.58
N ALA A 15 -13.84 31.87 22.93
CA ALA A 15 -13.67 31.94 21.48
C ALA A 15 -12.35 31.30 21.02
N THR A 16 -11.23 31.55 21.72
CA THR A 16 -9.94 30.94 21.39
C THR A 16 -9.93 29.44 21.68
N ALA A 17 -10.55 28.97 22.76
CA ALA A 17 -10.71 27.54 23.04
C ALA A 17 -11.59 26.84 22.01
N GLY A 18 -12.69 27.48 21.58
CA GLY A 18 -13.55 26.97 20.51
C GLY A 18 -12.82 26.87 19.18
N LEU A 19 -12.05 27.90 18.81
CA LEU A 19 -11.17 27.87 17.65
C LEU A 19 -10.13 26.75 17.77
N PHE A 20 -9.47 26.60 18.92
CA PHE A 20 -8.48 25.54 19.13
C PHE A 20 -9.09 24.14 18.94
N LEU A 21 -10.30 23.88 19.45
CA LEU A 21 -10.96 22.58 19.30
C LEU A 21 -11.39 22.29 17.86
N VAL A 22 -11.79 23.32 17.10
CA VAL A 22 -12.16 23.17 15.68
C VAL A 22 -10.93 22.94 14.79
N TYR A 23 -9.82 23.61 15.08
CA TYR A 23 -8.61 23.54 14.25
C TYR A 23 -7.57 22.53 14.76
N ALA A 24 -7.62 22.05 15.99
CA ALA A 24 -6.71 21.03 16.52
C ALA A 24 -6.65 19.75 15.65
N PRO A 25 -7.75 19.22 15.08
CA PRO A 25 -7.69 18.05 14.21
C PRO A 25 -6.94 18.34 12.90
N LEU A 26 -6.95 19.59 12.41
CA LEU A 26 -6.22 20.00 11.20
C LEU A 26 -4.70 20.09 11.46
N PHE A 27 -4.29 20.25 12.72
CA PHE A 27 -2.88 20.26 13.13
C PHE A 27 -2.42 18.94 13.76
N ALA A 28 -3.33 18.00 13.99
CA ALA A 28 -2.98 16.65 14.40
C ALA A 28 -2.42 15.92 13.17
N GLY A 29 -1.09 15.85 13.06
CA GLY A 29 -0.43 15.14 11.97
C GLY A 29 -0.96 13.71 11.84
N HIS A 30 -1.14 13.24 10.60
CA HIS A 30 -1.56 11.86 10.33
C HIS A 30 -0.52 10.90 10.91
N LYS A 31 -0.93 10.11 11.90
CA LYS A 31 -0.08 9.05 12.46
C LYS A 31 -0.16 7.86 11.52
N TYR A 32 0.86 7.69 10.70
CA TYR A 32 0.97 6.53 9.82
C TYR A 32 1.01 5.21 10.61
N ASP A 33 0.30 4.22 10.10
CA ASP A 33 0.32 2.85 10.58
C ASP A 33 1.21 1.97 9.68
N PHE A 34 2.42 1.66 10.15
CA PHE A 34 3.39 0.85 9.41
C PHE A 34 3.26 -0.66 9.64
N SER A 35 2.21 -1.12 10.33
CA SER A 35 1.96 -2.55 10.51
C SER A 35 1.59 -3.26 9.21
N GLY A 36 1.36 -2.50 8.14
CA GLY A 36 0.99 -2.95 6.80
C GLY A 36 -0.51 -2.97 6.61
N TYR A 37 -0.98 -2.36 5.53
CA TYR A 37 -2.42 -2.21 5.30
C TYR A 37 -3.02 -3.47 4.65
N VAL A 38 -3.48 -4.39 5.48
CA VAL A 38 -4.34 -5.51 5.03
C VAL A 38 -5.80 -5.10 5.21
N CYS A 39 -6.50 -4.82 4.11
CA CYS A 39 -7.91 -4.41 4.17
C CYS A 39 -8.85 -5.59 4.52
N SER A 40 -8.52 -6.79 4.04
CA SER A 40 -9.27 -8.00 4.32
C SER A 40 -8.30 -9.17 4.52
N PRO A 41 -8.60 -10.12 5.43
CA PRO A 41 -7.83 -11.35 5.53
C PRO A 41 -7.70 -12.05 4.18
N PHE A 42 -6.58 -12.73 3.98
CA PHE A 42 -6.28 -13.42 2.74
C PHE A 42 -7.31 -14.51 2.38
N GLU A 43 -7.89 -15.15 3.39
CA GLU A 43 -8.89 -16.21 3.24
C GLU A 43 -10.32 -15.68 3.06
N ALA A 44 -10.52 -14.37 3.11
CA ALA A 44 -11.85 -13.79 2.92
C ALA A 44 -12.35 -14.03 1.49
N SER A 45 -13.64 -14.36 1.34
CA SER A 45 -14.22 -14.44 0.01
C SER A 45 -14.21 -13.06 -0.68
N PRO A 46 -14.13 -13.01 -2.01
CA PRO A 46 -14.16 -11.73 -2.73
C PRO A 46 -15.39 -10.87 -2.44
N SER A 47 -16.53 -11.49 -2.11
CA SER A 47 -17.74 -10.78 -1.68
C SER A 47 -17.60 -10.15 -0.30
N GLU A 48 -16.96 -10.84 0.65
CA GLU A 48 -16.75 -10.32 2.00
C GLU A 48 -15.73 -9.18 2.00
N ALA A 49 -14.65 -9.30 1.21
CA ALA A 49 -13.65 -8.25 1.08
C ALA A 49 -14.27 -6.96 0.48
N ARG A 50 -15.09 -7.09 -0.56
CA ARG A 50 -15.79 -5.94 -1.15
C ARG A 50 -16.83 -5.33 -0.21
N ALA A 51 -17.54 -6.16 0.57
CA ALA A 51 -18.46 -5.67 1.59
C ALA A 51 -17.75 -4.83 2.68
N ARG A 52 -16.44 -5.04 2.88
CA ARG A 52 -15.58 -4.23 3.76
C ARG A 52 -15.01 -2.98 3.09
N GLY A 53 -15.32 -2.72 1.82
CA GLY A 53 -14.77 -1.61 1.07
C GLY A 53 -13.35 -1.85 0.56
N CYS A 54 -12.97 -3.12 0.35
CA CYS A 54 -11.68 -3.49 -0.21
C CYS A 54 -11.78 -3.76 -1.72
N GLU A 55 -10.66 -3.60 -2.42
CA GLU A 55 -10.48 -3.99 -3.82
C GLU A 55 -9.20 -4.84 -3.95
N PHE A 56 -9.21 -5.77 -4.91
CA PHE A 56 -8.10 -6.70 -5.12
C PHE A 56 -7.06 -6.10 -6.08
N ASP A 57 -5.83 -5.97 -5.61
CA ASP A 57 -4.67 -5.73 -6.47
C ASP A 57 -4.20 -7.07 -7.02
N ASN A 58 -4.41 -7.30 -8.31
CA ASN A 58 -4.05 -8.57 -8.92
C ASN A 58 -2.54 -8.72 -9.16
N PHE A 59 -1.74 -7.66 -8.98
CA PHE A 59 -0.29 -7.71 -9.11
C PHE A 59 0.40 -8.02 -7.78
N THR A 60 -0.10 -7.45 -6.67
CA THR A 60 0.37 -7.81 -5.33
C THR A 60 -0.35 -9.02 -4.75
N MET A 61 -1.50 -9.38 -5.32
CA MET A 61 -2.41 -10.43 -4.83
C MET A 61 -2.88 -10.13 -3.40
N GLN A 62 -3.20 -8.86 -3.12
CA GLN A 62 -3.63 -8.38 -1.81
C GLN A 62 -4.93 -7.57 -1.90
N TRP A 63 -5.66 -7.54 -0.79
CA TRP A 63 -6.83 -6.69 -0.62
C TRP A 63 -6.44 -5.35 0.00
N TYR A 64 -6.69 -4.26 -0.72
CA TYR A 64 -6.44 -2.89 -0.29
C TYR A 64 -7.73 -2.09 -0.10
N PRO A 65 -7.75 -0.99 0.66
CA PRO A 65 -8.89 -0.09 0.69
C PRO A 65 -9.18 0.40 -0.70
N LYS A 66 -10.43 0.26 -1.09
CA LYS A 66 -10.89 0.68 -2.40
C LYS A 66 -10.52 2.15 -2.69
N GLU A 67 -10.72 3.04 -1.71
CA GLU A 67 -10.39 4.47 -1.85
C GLU A 67 -8.90 4.73 -2.18
N ARG A 68 -7.98 3.95 -1.60
CA ARG A 68 -6.53 4.12 -1.78
C ARG A 68 -6.05 3.44 -3.06
N TYR A 69 -6.62 2.26 -3.35
CA TYR A 69 -6.29 1.47 -4.53
C TYR A 69 -6.78 2.12 -5.82
N GLU A 70 -8.03 2.59 -5.85
CA GLU A 70 -8.63 3.24 -7.04
C GLU A 70 -8.13 4.67 -7.28
N ARG A 71 -7.18 5.17 -6.49
CA ARG A 71 -6.49 6.42 -6.82
C ARG A 71 -5.85 6.28 -8.18
N ARG A 72 -6.02 7.31 -9.02
CA ARG A 72 -5.49 7.33 -10.38
C ARG A 72 -4.00 7.01 -10.41
N GLU A 73 -3.21 7.60 -9.52
CA GLU A 73 -1.76 7.40 -9.44
C GLU A 73 -1.42 5.94 -9.10
N THR A 74 -2.17 5.31 -8.18
CA THR A 74 -2.01 3.88 -7.85
C THR A 74 -2.35 3.01 -9.06
N MET A 75 -3.46 3.29 -9.74
CA MET A 75 -3.88 2.54 -10.91
C MET A 75 -2.93 2.72 -12.11
N GLU A 76 -2.39 3.92 -12.33
CA GLU A 76 -1.39 4.18 -13.37
C GLU A 76 -0.10 3.35 -13.12
N LEU A 77 0.34 3.26 -11.86
CA LEU A 77 1.47 2.41 -11.47
C LEU A 77 1.14 0.93 -11.70
N HIS A 78 -0.03 0.48 -11.24
CA HIS A 78 -0.52 -0.89 -11.42
C HIS A 78 -0.58 -1.29 -12.89
N ASP A 79 -1.26 -0.51 -13.71
CA ASP A 79 -1.50 -0.81 -15.13
C ASP A 79 -0.19 -0.87 -15.91
N ARG A 80 0.78 0.00 -15.58
CA ARG A 80 2.12 -0.03 -16.17
C ARG A 80 2.83 -1.36 -15.94
N PHE A 81 2.74 -1.92 -14.74
CA PHE A 81 3.37 -3.19 -14.42
C PHE A 81 2.57 -4.37 -14.97
N MET A 82 1.23 -4.32 -14.90
CA MET A 82 0.37 -5.37 -15.44
C MET A 82 0.45 -5.51 -16.96
N ALA A 83 0.69 -4.41 -17.69
CA ALA A 83 0.88 -4.41 -19.14
C ALA A 83 2.08 -5.26 -19.62
N MET A 84 3.00 -5.63 -18.73
CA MET A 84 4.15 -6.49 -19.05
C MET A 84 3.78 -7.97 -19.21
N GLY A 85 2.61 -8.39 -18.71
CA GLY A 85 2.08 -9.75 -18.84
C GLY A 85 2.69 -10.77 -17.86
N TRP A 86 1.83 -11.39 -17.05
CA TRP A 86 2.25 -12.27 -15.95
C TRP A 86 1.43 -13.58 -15.94
N PRO A 87 1.91 -14.66 -16.57
CA PRO A 87 1.22 -15.94 -16.55
C PRO A 87 1.37 -16.60 -15.18
N ARG A 88 0.22 -16.91 -14.55
CA ARG A 88 0.13 -17.48 -13.21
C ARG A 88 -0.54 -18.84 -13.28
N SER A 89 -0.01 -19.80 -12.53
CA SER A 89 -0.48 -21.19 -12.58
C SER A 89 -0.46 -21.84 -11.21
N LEU A 90 -1.18 -22.95 -11.08
CA LEU A 90 -1.13 -23.78 -9.88
C LEU A 90 0.14 -24.65 -9.81
N ASP A 91 0.82 -24.82 -10.95
CA ASP A 91 1.99 -25.69 -11.09
C ASP A 91 3.15 -25.01 -11.83
N LYS A 92 4.35 -25.52 -11.60
CA LYS A 92 5.59 -25.04 -12.22
C LYS A 92 5.67 -25.27 -13.73
N ALA A 93 4.96 -26.27 -14.26
CA ALA A 93 4.93 -26.57 -15.69
C ALA A 93 3.96 -25.65 -16.46
N GLN A 94 3.25 -24.77 -15.76
CA GLN A 94 2.25 -23.85 -16.29
C GLN A 94 1.12 -24.54 -17.06
N GLN A 95 0.73 -25.75 -16.63
CA GLN A 95 -0.34 -26.51 -17.27
C GLN A 95 -1.73 -26.12 -16.76
N HIS A 96 -1.83 -25.66 -15.52
CA HIS A 96 -3.08 -25.23 -14.89
C HIS A 96 -3.02 -23.72 -14.66
N ILE A 97 -3.37 -22.95 -15.70
CA ILE A 97 -3.43 -21.49 -15.64
C ILE A 97 -4.57 -21.05 -14.73
N ILE A 98 -4.32 -20.01 -13.94
CA ILE A 98 -5.30 -19.40 -13.06
C ILE A 98 -5.98 -18.26 -13.80
N GLU A 99 -7.29 -18.39 -14.05
CA GLU A 99 -8.10 -17.34 -14.69
C GLU A 99 -8.68 -16.36 -13.67
N ASP A 100 -8.99 -16.84 -12.46
CA ASP A 100 -9.56 -16.05 -11.38
C ASP A 100 -8.60 -15.98 -10.19
N LEU A 101 -7.83 -14.91 -10.12
CA LEU A 101 -6.85 -14.69 -9.07
C LEU A 101 -7.46 -14.32 -7.73
N GLU A 102 -8.65 -13.73 -7.71
CA GLU A 102 -9.33 -13.37 -6.47
C GLU A 102 -9.75 -14.62 -5.67
N ARG A 103 -9.94 -15.74 -6.36
CA ARG A 103 -10.27 -17.05 -5.79
C ARG A 103 -9.11 -18.04 -5.82
N ALA A 104 -7.92 -17.59 -6.21
CA ALA A 104 -6.75 -18.44 -6.25
C ALA A 104 -6.31 -18.86 -4.83
N PRO A 105 -5.70 -20.05 -4.67
CA PRO A 105 -5.11 -20.42 -3.40
C PRO A 105 -3.94 -19.50 -3.06
N MET A 106 -3.61 -19.38 -1.77
CA MET A 106 -2.51 -18.55 -1.28
C MET A 106 -1.13 -18.91 -1.84
N LYS A 107 -0.98 -20.13 -2.34
CA LYS A 107 0.26 -20.61 -2.94
C LYS A 107 -0.02 -20.89 -4.41
N ILE A 108 0.40 -19.96 -5.25
CA ILE A 108 0.43 -20.11 -6.69
C ILE A 108 1.88 -20.14 -7.18
N TYR A 109 2.08 -20.67 -8.37
CA TYR A 109 3.34 -20.56 -9.06
C TYR A 109 3.41 -19.24 -9.84
N ILE A 110 4.39 -18.42 -9.46
CA ILE A 110 4.84 -17.25 -10.22
C ILE A 110 6.28 -17.47 -10.68
N THR A 111 6.62 -16.86 -11.83
CA THR A 111 8.00 -16.93 -12.32
C THR A 111 8.92 -16.10 -11.43
N SER A 112 10.22 -16.45 -11.37
CA SER A 112 11.20 -15.59 -10.67
C SER A 112 11.23 -14.18 -11.24
N LYS A 113 11.04 -14.04 -12.57
CA LYS A 113 10.91 -12.73 -13.22
C LYS A 113 9.76 -11.94 -12.58
N GLU A 114 8.56 -12.49 -12.56
CA GLU A 114 7.39 -11.83 -11.96
C GLU A 114 7.63 -11.47 -10.50
N HIS A 115 8.23 -12.36 -9.70
CA HIS A 115 8.51 -12.09 -8.29
C HIS A 115 9.41 -10.87 -8.09
N ILE A 116 10.46 -10.71 -8.92
CA ILE A 116 11.35 -9.54 -8.86
C ILE A 116 10.63 -8.26 -9.31
N TRP A 117 9.82 -8.32 -10.36
CA TRP A 117 9.01 -7.19 -10.80
C TRP A 117 7.96 -6.77 -9.77
N HIS A 118 7.32 -7.74 -9.10
CA HIS A 118 6.46 -7.51 -7.95
C HIS A 118 7.22 -6.78 -6.83
N CYS A 119 8.44 -7.22 -6.51
CA CYS A 119 9.25 -6.56 -5.49
C CYS A 119 9.55 -5.09 -5.84
N GLY A 120 9.92 -4.81 -7.09
CA GLY A 120 10.12 -3.43 -7.58
C GLY A 120 8.84 -2.58 -7.51
N TYR A 121 7.71 -3.13 -7.91
CA TYR A 121 6.41 -2.46 -7.80
C TYR A 121 6.02 -2.15 -6.36
N SER A 122 6.12 -3.14 -5.46
CA SER A 122 5.72 -2.98 -4.06
C SER A 122 6.50 -1.84 -3.39
N LEU A 123 7.79 -1.68 -3.72
CA LEU A 123 8.59 -0.54 -3.24
C LEU A 123 8.10 0.81 -3.80
N LEU A 124 7.79 0.86 -5.10
CA LEU A 124 7.21 2.08 -5.71
C LEU A 124 5.85 2.42 -5.12
N GLN A 125 4.99 1.42 -4.90
CA GLN A 125 3.65 1.58 -4.34
C GLN A 125 3.72 2.09 -2.89
N VAL A 126 4.64 1.54 -2.08
CA VAL A 126 4.93 2.04 -0.73
C VAL A 126 5.29 3.52 -0.75
N HIS A 127 6.25 3.92 -1.59
CA HIS A 127 6.63 5.32 -1.69
C HIS A 127 5.48 6.20 -2.18
N LEU A 128 4.76 5.76 -3.20
CA LEU A 128 3.61 6.48 -3.77
C LEU A 128 2.52 6.74 -2.72
N TRP A 129 2.15 5.72 -1.94
CA TRP A 129 1.14 5.86 -0.88
C TRP A 129 1.56 6.88 0.18
N PHE A 130 2.84 6.93 0.55
CA PHE A 130 3.35 7.97 1.45
C PHE A 130 3.21 9.37 0.87
N THR A 131 3.52 9.56 -0.42
CA THR A 131 3.38 10.89 -1.05
C THR A 131 1.92 11.38 -1.09
N MET A 132 0.96 10.47 -1.01
CA MET A 132 -0.47 10.76 -0.94
C MET A 132 -1.00 10.88 0.50
N GLY A 133 -0.15 10.73 1.51
CA GLY A 133 -0.56 10.79 2.92
C GLY A 133 -1.23 9.53 3.44
N PHE A 134 -1.03 8.38 2.78
CA PHE A 134 -1.57 7.09 3.21
C PHE A 134 -0.53 6.26 3.98
N ASP A 135 -1.02 5.37 4.84
CA ASP A 135 -0.20 4.30 5.44
C ASP A 135 0.41 3.43 4.35
N PRO A 136 1.54 2.73 4.55
CA PRO A 136 2.11 1.85 3.55
C PRO A 136 1.19 0.65 3.23
N PRO A 137 1.16 0.18 1.97
CA PRO A 137 0.38 -0.98 1.54
C PRO A 137 0.94 -2.32 2.06
N THR A 138 2.11 -2.33 2.71
CA THR A 138 2.75 -3.56 3.21
C THR A 138 3.60 -3.28 4.44
N THR A 139 4.02 -4.35 5.13
CA THR A 139 4.85 -4.26 6.34
C THR A 139 6.30 -3.92 6.00
N TYR A 140 7.04 -3.38 6.97
CA TYR A 140 8.49 -3.19 6.82
C TYR A 140 9.24 -4.48 6.49
N GLY A 141 8.85 -5.62 7.08
CA GLY A 141 9.47 -6.91 6.78
C GLY A 141 9.28 -7.35 5.33
N HIS A 142 8.15 -7.00 4.70
CA HIS A 142 7.96 -7.25 3.27
C HIS A 142 8.84 -6.33 2.43
N THR A 143 8.97 -5.05 2.80
CA THR A 143 9.91 -4.11 2.15
C THR A 143 11.34 -4.65 2.20
N GLU A 144 11.80 -5.14 3.35
CA GLU A 144 13.11 -5.75 3.53
C GLU A 144 13.28 -6.99 2.65
N HIS A 145 12.29 -7.89 2.63
CA HIS A 145 12.26 -9.06 1.73
C HIS A 145 12.41 -8.65 0.26
N CYS A 146 11.67 -7.65 -0.19
CA CYS A 146 11.71 -7.17 -1.57
C CYS A 146 13.10 -6.63 -1.94
N VAL A 147 13.68 -5.79 -1.09
CA VAL A 147 15.02 -5.22 -1.31
C VAL A 147 16.07 -6.34 -1.36
N ASN A 148 16.09 -7.21 -0.36
CA ASN A 148 17.08 -8.28 -0.29
C ASN A 148 16.94 -9.29 -1.44
N THR A 149 15.71 -9.60 -1.88
CA THR A 149 15.50 -10.49 -3.03
C THR A 149 16.11 -9.92 -4.32
N MET A 150 16.04 -8.60 -4.52
CA MET A 150 16.66 -7.96 -5.68
C MET A 150 18.18 -7.90 -5.57
N LEU A 151 18.72 -7.57 -4.39
CA LEU A 151 20.16 -7.58 -4.14
C LEU A 151 20.75 -8.98 -4.33
N ASP A 152 20.09 -10.00 -3.77
CA ASP A 152 20.46 -11.40 -3.96
C ASP A 152 20.48 -11.82 -5.43
N LEU A 153 19.57 -11.28 -6.25
CA LEU A 153 19.54 -11.57 -7.68
C LEU A 153 20.79 -11.01 -8.37
N ILE A 154 21.18 -9.78 -8.01
CA ILE A 154 22.39 -9.14 -8.53
C ILE A 154 23.63 -9.93 -8.10
N GLU A 155 23.71 -10.38 -6.84
CA GLU A 155 24.84 -11.20 -6.37
C GLU A 155 24.90 -12.57 -7.08
N ARG A 156 23.75 -13.20 -7.35
CA ARG A 156 23.69 -14.49 -8.05
C ARG A 156 23.96 -14.38 -9.55
N TYR A 157 23.57 -13.26 -10.16
CA TYR A 157 23.68 -13.01 -11.60
C TYR A 157 24.22 -11.58 -11.83
N PRO A 158 25.49 -11.33 -11.48
CA PRO A 158 26.05 -10.00 -11.56
C PRO A 158 26.11 -9.54 -13.02
N PRO A 159 25.67 -8.30 -13.33
CA PRO A 159 25.92 -7.73 -14.65
C PRO A 159 27.44 -7.62 -14.88
N PRO A 160 27.90 -7.72 -16.14
CA PRO A 160 29.33 -7.78 -16.44
C PRO A 160 30.11 -6.54 -15.96
N ASP A 161 29.42 -5.40 -15.91
CA ASP A 161 29.90 -4.09 -15.50
C ASP A 161 29.56 -3.75 -14.04
N LEU A 162 29.15 -4.72 -13.20
CA LEU A 162 28.71 -4.45 -11.82
C LEU A 162 29.73 -3.65 -11.00
N ASN A 163 31.02 -3.85 -11.25
CA ASN A 163 32.12 -3.20 -10.53
C ASN A 163 32.79 -2.07 -11.34
N GLU A 164 32.22 -1.69 -12.48
CA GLU A 164 32.69 -0.56 -13.28
C GLU A 164 31.93 0.70 -12.82
N VAL A 165 32.65 1.83 -12.65
CA VAL A 165 32.11 3.12 -12.18
C VAL A 165 32.16 4.15 -13.30
#